data_AF-A0AA36MKB4-F1
#
_entry.id   AF-A0AA36MKB4-F1
#
_cell.length_a   1.000
_cell.length_b   1.000
_cell.length_c   1.000
_cell.angle_alpha   90.00
_cell.angle_beta   90.00
_cell.angle_gamma   90.00
#
_symmetry.space_group_name_H-M   'P 1'
#
loop_
_entity.id
_entity.type
_entity.pdbx_description
1 polymer ?
#
loop_
_entity_poly.entity_id
_entity_poly.type
_entity_poly.pdbx_seq_one_letter_code
_entity_poly.pdbx_strand_id
1 'polypeptide(L)'
;MFGSVRLAWAVLLVSSASAQLASELTKEQLKPLTVFRQQHRRLVDGRLCAAAFVQDKRVYTGCTDAPSPDGGSGREWCYVEAQLVSSGESESWGYCGQCCGL
;
A
#
# COMPACT_ATOMS: atom_id res chain seq x y z
N MET A 1 -28.26 51.52 -25.69
CA MET A 1 -28.85 50.77 -24.56
C MET A 1 -27.71 50.00 -23.89
N PHE A 2 -27.62 50.14 -22.55
CA PHE A 2 -26.78 49.48 -21.53
C PHE A 2 -26.05 48.18 -21.95
N GLY A 3 -24.82 47.88 -21.51
CA GLY A 3 -24.06 48.42 -20.39
C GLY A 3 -22.73 47.69 -20.20
N SER A 4 -21.91 48.30 -19.36
CA SER A 4 -20.52 48.00 -19.03
C SER A 4 -20.31 46.63 -18.36
N VAL A 5 -19.36 45.83 -18.86
CA VAL A 5 -18.72 44.77 -18.05
C VAL A 5 -17.38 45.30 -17.58
N ARG A 6 -17.30 45.55 -16.27
CA ARG A 6 -16.21 46.23 -15.59
C ARG A 6 -14.98 45.33 -15.47
N LEU A 7 -13.82 45.93 -15.73
CA LEU A 7 -12.51 45.52 -15.22
C LEU A 7 -12.60 45.19 -13.72
N ALA A 8 -12.22 43.97 -13.34
CA ALA A 8 -11.64 43.64 -12.02
C ALA A 8 -11.38 42.12 -11.93
N TRP A 9 -10.37 41.63 -12.66
CA TRP A 9 -9.77 40.33 -12.37
C TRP A 9 -8.32 40.57 -11.92
N ALA A 10 -8.20 41.13 -10.73
CA ALA A 10 -6.95 41.23 -10.00
C ALA A 10 -7.25 40.92 -8.53
N VAL A 11 -6.35 40.13 -7.93
CA VAL A 11 -6.31 39.73 -6.51
C VAL A 11 -7.33 38.62 -6.19
N LEU A 12 -6.97 37.35 -6.00
CA LEU A 12 -6.17 36.83 -4.87
C LEU A 12 -5.47 35.52 -5.24
N LEU A 13 -4.13 35.56 -5.32
CA LEU A 13 -3.27 34.39 -5.22
C LEU A 13 -3.17 34.00 -3.73
N VAL A 14 -4.05 33.12 -3.25
CA VAL A 14 -3.83 32.41 -1.98
C VAL A 14 -2.98 31.18 -2.28
N SER A 15 -1.69 31.27 -1.96
CA SER A 15 -0.73 30.17 -1.99
C SER A 15 -1.09 29.15 -0.91
N SER A 16 -1.86 28.12 -1.28
CA SER A 16 -2.10 26.95 -0.44
C SER A 16 -0.89 26.01 -0.49
N ALA A 17 0.21 26.40 0.14
CA ALA A 17 1.29 25.47 0.47
C ALA A 17 0.84 24.59 1.66
N SER A 18 -0.09 23.67 1.38
CA SER A 18 -0.46 22.63 2.34
C SER A 18 0.64 21.57 2.33
N ALA A 19 1.29 21.37 3.47
CA ALA A 19 2.37 20.42 3.67
C ALA A 19 2.02 19.01 3.15
N GLN A 20 2.62 18.62 2.03
CA GLN A 20 2.53 17.27 1.46
C GLN A 20 3.55 16.33 2.15
N LEU A 21 3.47 16.19 3.48
CA LEU A 21 4.27 15.19 4.21
C LEU A 21 3.43 13.93 4.45
N ALA A 22 3.14 13.13 3.42
CA ALA A 22 2.60 11.78 3.64
C ALA A 22 2.70 10.80 2.45
N SER A 23 3.08 11.22 1.24
CA SER A 23 2.89 10.37 0.05
C SER A 23 4.16 9.71 -0.51
N GLU A 24 5.35 10.08 -0.05
CA GLU A 24 6.63 9.64 -0.65
C GLU A 24 7.31 8.54 0.17
N LEU A 25 6.54 7.56 0.63
CA LEU A 25 7.14 6.24 0.85
C LEU A 25 7.38 5.62 -0.53
N THR A 26 8.44 6.09 -1.20
CA THR A 26 8.75 5.75 -2.58
C THR A 26 9.31 4.35 -2.72
N LYS A 27 9.06 3.74 -3.88
CA LYS A 27 9.58 2.43 -4.30
C LYS A 27 11.08 2.25 -4.00
N GLU A 28 11.86 3.32 -4.10
CA GLU A 28 13.29 3.33 -3.80
C GLU A 28 13.60 3.07 -2.31
N GLN A 29 12.76 3.56 -1.39
CA GLN A 29 12.87 3.28 0.05
C GLN A 29 12.44 1.85 0.41
N LEU A 30 11.50 1.27 -0.35
CA LEU A 30 11.07 -0.12 -0.17
C LEU A 30 12.05 -1.14 -0.75
N LYS A 31 12.85 -0.77 -1.76
CA LYS A 31 13.82 -1.65 -2.44
C LYS A 31 14.82 -2.34 -1.51
N PRO A 32 15.49 -1.67 -0.55
CA PRO A 32 16.39 -2.37 0.37
C PRO A 32 15.66 -3.39 1.26
N LEU A 33 14.37 -3.19 1.56
CA LEU A 33 13.56 -4.12 2.35
C LEU A 33 13.22 -5.40 1.59
N THR A 34 13.26 -5.39 0.25
CA THR A 34 12.91 -6.54 -0.59
C THR A 34 14.13 -7.34 -1.06
N VAL A 35 15.30 -6.71 -1.21
CA VAL A 35 16.51 -7.35 -1.78
C VAL A 35 17.16 -8.39 -0.84
N PHE A 36 17.06 -8.22 0.49
CA PHE A 36 17.71 -9.11 1.48
C PHE A 36 16.72 -9.92 2.32
N ARG A 37 15.71 -10.53 1.68
CA ARG A 37 14.68 -11.26 2.41
C ARG A 37 15.18 -12.64 2.88
N GLN A 38 15.44 -12.76 4.18
CA GLN A 38 15.87 -14.01 4.82
C GLN A 38 14.74 -15.05 4.98
N GLN A 39 13.47 -14.63 4.99
CA GLN A 39 12.32 -15.53 5.22
C GLN A 39 11.19 -15.31 4.22
N HIS A 40 10.99 -16.31 3.35
CA HIS A 40 9.84 -16.39 2.44
C HIS A 40 8.67 -17.05 3.17
N ARG A 41 7.83 -16.25 3.83
CA ARG A 41 6.59 -16.75 4.44
C ARG A 41 5.57 -17.05 3.34
N ARG A 42 4.80 -18.12 3.54
CA ARG A 42 3.74 -18.55 2.62
C ARG A 42 2.37 -18.35 3.23
N LEU A 43 1.41 -18.10 2.37
CA LEU A 43 0.00 -18.13 2.72
C LEU A 43 -0.43 -19.58 2.98
N VAL A 44 -1.60 -19.76 3.59
CA VAL A 44 -2.22 -21.06 3.80
C VAL A 44 -2.45 -21.85 2.50
N ASP A 45 -2.61 -21.17 1.38
CA ASP A 45 -2.79 -21.80 0.07
C ASP A 45 -1.45 -22.08 -0.66
N GLY A 46 -0.31 -21.71 -0.06
CA GLY A 46 1.02 -21.99 -0.59
C GLY A 46 1.62 -20.88 -1.47
N ARG A 47 0.84 -19.85 -1.82
CA ARG A 47 1.34 -18.61 -2.48
C ARG A 47 2.32 -17.86 -1.57
N LEU A 48 3.24 -17.12 -2.19
CA LEU A 48 4.23 -16.32 -1.46
C LEU A 48 3.61 -15.00 -0.97
N CYS A 49 3.82 -14.72 0.31
CA CYS A 49 3.58 -13.40 0.88
C CYS A 49 4.53 -12.39 0.23
N ALA A 50 4.04 -11.19 -0.07
CA ALA A 50 4.81 -10.10 -0.65
C ALA A 50 6.04 -9.77 0.21
N ALA A 51 7.14 -9.42 -0.45
CA ALA A 51 8.40 -9.05 0.21
C ALA A 51 8.25 -7.83 1.12
N ALA A 52 7.57 -6.80 0.63
CA ALA A 52 7.14 -5.66 1.41
C ALA A 52 5.86 -5.10 0.81
N PHE A 53 4.97 -4.62 1.67
CA PHE A 53 3.74 -3.95 1.24
C PHE A 53 3.40 -2.79 2.17
N VAL A 54 2.53 -1.92 1.69
CA VAL A 54 2.08 -0.74 2.43
C VAL A 54 0.59 -0.87 2.70
N GLN A 55 0.21 -0.80 3.97
CA GLN A 55 -1.18 -0.82 4.43
C GLN A 55 -1.32 0.25 5.52
N ASP A 56 -2.34 1.10 5.42
CA ASP A 56 -2.56 2.20 6.38
C ASP A 56 -1.34 3.10 6.62
N LYS A 57 -0.60 3.40 5.53
CA LYS A 57 0.65 4.20 5.54
C LYS A 57 1.79 3.58 6.36
N ARG A 58 1.71 2.28 6.67
CA ARG A 58 2.77 1.52 7.36
C ARG A 58 3.35 0.48 6.40
N VAL A 59 4.66 0.30 6.49
CA VAL A 59 5.37 -0.74 5.73
C VAL A 59 5.41 -2.01 6.54
N TYR A 60 5.05 -3.11 5.89
CA TYR A 60 5.15 -4.46 6.44
C TYR A 60 6.06 -5.28 5.54
N THR A 61 6.96 -6.05 6.14
CA THR A 61 7.95 -6.90 5.44
C THR A 61 7.65 -8.40 5.56
N GLY A 62 6.39 -8.73 5.85
CA GLY A 62 5.92 -10.10 6.08
C GLY A 62 4.48 -10.13 6.58
N CYS A 63 4.10 -11.25 7.19
CA CYS A 63 2.78 -11.41 7.79
C CYS A 63 2.55 -10.38 8.91
N THR A 64 1.35 -9.82 8.98
CA THR A 64 0.97 -8.83 9.99
C THR A 64 -0.33 -9.24 10.67
N ASP A 65 -0.46 -8.86 11.93
CA ASP A 65 -1.66 -8.94 12.77
C ASP A 65 -2.58 -7.70 12.64
N ALA A 66 -2.21 -6.74 11.77
CA ALA A 66 -3.04 -5.57 11.46
C ALA A 66 -4.41 -5.98 10.89
N PRO A 67 -5.41 -5.07 10.86
CA PRO A 67 -6.69 -5.34 10.23
C PRO A 67 -6.50 -5.77 8.78
N SER A 68 -7.04 -6.94 8.43
CA SER A 68 -7.01 -7.42 7.05
C SER A 68 -7.95 -6.60 6.16
N PRO A 69 -7.80 -6.66 4.81
CA PRO A 69 -8.62 -5.88 3.90
C PRO A 69 -10.13 -6.18 4.01
N ASP A 70 -10.51 -7.34 4.55
CA ASP A 70 -11.88 -7.71 4.90
C ASP A 70 -12.36 -7.16 6.26
N GLY A 71 -11.50 -6.47 7.01
CA GLY A 71 -11.76 -5.96 8.35
C GLY A 71 -11.53 -6.97 9.48
N GLY A 72 -11.10 -8.20 9.14
CA GLY A 72 -10.72 -9.22 10.12
C GLY A 72 -9.51 -8.81 10.96
N SER A 73 -9.42 -9.33 12.18
CA SER A 73 -8.30 -9.13 13.09
C SER A 73 -8.06 -10.42 13.89
N GLY A 74 -6.83 -10.65 14.35
CA GLY A 74 -6.47 -11.84 15.14
C GLY A 74 -5.95 -13.03 14.33
N ARG A 75 -5.75 -12.89 13.02
CA ARG A 75 -4.99 -13.84 12.20
C ARG A 75 -3.95 -13.11 11.39
N GLU A 76 -2.72 -13.60 11.42
CA GLU A 76 -1.66 -13.06 10.59
C GLU A 76 -2.00 -13.20 9.10
N TRP A 77 -1.84 -12.14 8.33
CA TRP A 77 -2.12 -12.12 6.90
C TRP A 77 -1.07 -11.31 6.13
N CYS A 78 -1.07 -11.43 4.81
CA CYS A 78 -0.16 -10.70 3.93
C CYS A 78 -0.75 -10.54 2.53
N TYR A 79 -0.34 -9.51 1.80
CA TYR A 79 -0.56 -9.44 0.36
C TYR A 79 0.23 -10.54 -0.37
N VAL A 80 -0.32 -11.04 -1.47
CA VAL A 80 0.38 -11.97 -2.35
C VAL A 80 1.41 -11.19 -3.16
N GLU A 81 2.57 -11.80 -3.39
CA GLU A 81 3.61 -11.18 -4.22
C GLU A 81 3.05 -10.80 -5.59
N ALA A 82 3.20 -9.54 -5.99
CA ALA A 82 2.49 -8.95 -7.14
C ALA A 82 2.85 -9.63 -8.47
N GLN A 83 4.03 -10.28 -8.53
CA GLN A 83 4.47 -11.06 -9.69
C GLN A 83 3.75 -12.41 -9.83
N LEU A 84 3.08 -12.89 -8.77
CA LEU A 84 2.35 -14.16 -8.76
C LEU A 84 0.85 -13.99 -8.98
N VAL A 85 0.32 -12.77 -8.83
CA VAL A 85 -1.09 -12.47 -9.09
C VAL A 85 -1.32 -12.49 -10.60
N SER A 86 -1.68 -13.66 -11.12
CA SER A 86 -2.13 -13.82 -12.51
C SER A 86 -3.45 -13.07 -12.70
N SER A 87 -3.70 -12.55 -13.91
CA SER A 87 -4.85 -11.67 -14.25
C SER A 87 -6.26 -12.29 -14.09
N GLY A 88 -6.38 -13.45 -13.43
CA GLY A 88 -7.64 -14.10 -13.07
C GLY A 88 -7.78 -14.46 -11.58
N GLU A 89 -6.76 -14.22 -10.76
CA GLU A 89 -6.81 -14.48 -9.31
C GLU A 89 -7.41 -13.26 -8.59
N SER A 90 -8.56 -13.46 -7.93
CA SER A 90 -9.36 -12.38 -7.35
C SER A 90 -8.80 -11.87 -6.02
N GLU A 91 -8.05 -12.70 -5.30
CA GLU A 91 -7.58 -12.41 -3.96
C GLU A 91 -6.09 -12.08 -3.98
N SER A 92 -5.79 -10.79 -3.98
CA SER A 92 -4.43 -10.24 -3.92
C SER A 92 -3.78 -10.33 -2.53
N TRP A 93 -4.45 -10.96 -1.56
CA TRP A 93 -4.00 -11.14 -0.19
C TRP A 93 -4.51 -12.48 0.37
N GLY A 94 -4.01 -12.86 1.53
CA GLY A 94 -4.58 -13.98 2.28
C GLY A 94 -3.86 -14.23 3.61
N TYR A 95 -4.36 -15.22 4.34
CA TYR A 95 -3.83 -15.53 5.67
C TYR A 95 -2.52 -16.31 5.59
N CYS A 96 -1.62 -16.00 6.50
CA CYS A 96 -0.36 -16.71 6.63
C CYS A 96 -0.57 -18.08 7.30
N GLY A 97 0.13 -19.09 6.79
CA GLY A 97 0.22 -20.38 7.45
C GLY A 97 1.03 -20.29 8.76
N GLN A 98 0.78 -21.22 9.68
CA GLN A 98 1.66 -21.39 10.85
C GLN A 98 3.10 -21.62 10.35
N CYS A 99 4.05 -20.95 11.01
CA CYS A 99 5.38 -20.70 10.47
C CYS A 99 6.17 -21.96 10.11
N CYS A 100 6.91 -21.87 9.00
CA CYS A 100 7.85 -22.81 8.39
C CYS A 100 7.28 -24.17 8.00
N GLY A 101 7.34 -24.46 6.70
CA GLY A 101 6.95 -25.75 6.14
C GLY A 101 7.68 -26.90 6.83
N LEU A 102 6.92 -27.96 7.10
CA LEU A 102 7.44 -29.29 7.36
C LEU A 102 8.12 -29.85 6.09
#